data_AF-A0A1Y3SFZ8-F1
#
_entry.id   AF-A0A1Y3SFZ8-F1
#
_cell.length_a   1.000
_cell.length_b   1.000
_cell.length_c   1.000
_cell.angle_alpha   90.00
_cell.angle_beta   90.00
_cell.angle_gamma   90.00
#
_symmetry.space_group_name_H-M   'P 1'
#
loop_
_entity.id
_entity.type
_entity.pdbx_description
1 polymer ?
#
loop_
_entity_poly.entity_id
_entity_poly.type
_entity_poly.pdbx_seq_one_letter_code
_entity_poly.pdbx_strand_id
1 'polypeptide(L)'
;MNDTLKLLYDRFYTPLPMEEAEQEIDDCHRQLIERLEKPERKLVLRIIDTQNLIAEERSIDSFLCGFKLAWELSNELNHYKSRHPSRCDKTEMDVCFD
;
A
#
# COMPACT_ATOMS: atom_id res chain seq x y z
N MET A 1 -13.49 -16.90 1.46
CA MET A 1 -12.76 -15.87 0.70
C MET A 1 -12.03 -14.90 1.64
N ASN A 2 -12.70 -14.37 2.67
CA ASN A 2 -12.05 -13.52 3.69
C ASN A 2 -10.88 -14.21 4.40
N ASP A 3 -11.01 -15.49 4.75
CA ASP A 3 -9.94 -16.23 5.45
C ASP A 3 -8.68 -16.37 4.59
N THR A 4 -8.83 -16.61 3.29
CA THR A 4 -7.70 -16.72 2.35
C THR A 4 -6.98 -15.39 2.18
N LEU A 5 -7.72 -14.28 2.04
CA LEU A 5 -7.13 -12.94 1.92
C LEU A 5 -6.41 -12.54 3.21
N LYS A 6 -6.98 -12.86 4.37
CA LYS A 6 -6.34 -12.62 5.67
C LYS A 6 -5.04 -13.42 5.79
N LEU A 7 -5.04 -14.70 5.44
CA LEU A 7 -3.83 -15.53 5.45
C LEU A 7 -2.73 -15.00 4.52
N LEU A 8 -3.10 -14.44 3.36
CA LEU A 8 -2.14 -13.80 2.47
C LEU A 8 -1.58 -12.52 3.09
N TYR A 9 -2.44 -11.67 3.65
CA TYR A 9 -2.01 -10.47 4.35
C TYR A 9 -1.05 -10.79 5.49
N ASP A 10 -1.43 -11.69 6.41
CA ASP A 10 -0.62 -12.08 7.56
C ASP A 10 0.73 -12.69 7.15
N ARG A 11 0.81 -13.30 5.95
CA ARG A 11 2.05 -13.91 5.43
C ARG A 11 2.99 -12.89 4.79
N PHE A 12 2.46 -11.86 4.13
CA PHE A 12 3.26 -10.90 3.35
C PHE A 12 3.43 -9.55 4.01
N TYR A 13 2.57 -9.20 4.97
CA TYR A 13 2.68 -7.96 5.73
C TYR A 13 3.58 -8.17 6.95
N THR A 14 4.64 -7.38 7.03
CA THR A 14 5.41 -7.21 8.26
C THR A 14 5.08 -5.83 8.81
N PRO A 15 4.52 -5.72 10.02
CA PRO A 15 4.29 -4.44 10.66
C PRO A 15 5.58 -3.62 10.71
N LEU A 16 5.46 -2.32 10.44
CA LEU A 16 6.58 -1.40 10.60
C LEU A 16 6.84 -1.21 12.10
N PRO A 17 8.10 -1.19 12.55
CA PRO A 17 8.42 -0.84 13.92
C PRO A 17 8.05 0.63 14.13
N MET A 18 7.09 0.88 15.02
CA MET A 18 6.52 2.20 15.29
C MET A 18 6.54 2.55 16.78
N GLU A 19 7.07 1.65 17.62
CA GLU A 19 7.03 1.79 19.08
C GLU A 19 7.69 3.08 19.57
N GLU A 20 8.79 3.52 18.92
CA GLU A 20 9.47 4.77 19.27
C GLU A 20 8.60 6.00 18.95
N ALA A 21 7.94 6.01 17.78
CA ALA A 21 7.07 7.10 17.37
C ALA A 21 5.78 7.14 18.22
N GLU A 22 5.22 5.98 18.55
CA GLU A 22 4.08 5.87 19.48
C GLU A 22 4.44 6.42 20.86
N GLN A 23 5.63 6.07 21.37
CA GLN A 23 6.11 6.59 22.65
C GLN A 23 6.34 8.11 22.62
N GLU A 24 6.88 8.63 21.51
CA GLU A 24 7.08 10.07 21.30
C GLU A 24 5.74 10.84 21.28
N ILE A 25 4.70 10.28 20.65
CA ILE A 25 3.35 10.87 20.65
C ILE A 25 2.83 11.01 22.09
N ASP A 26 2.96 9.96 22.90
CA ASP A 26 2.52 9.97 24.30
C ASP A 26 3.29 11.00 25.14
N ASP A 27 4.61 11.08 24.95
CA ASP A 27 5.46 12.06 25.63
C ASP A 27 5.10 13.49 25.24
N CYS A 28 4.87 13.74 23.96
CA CYS A 28 4.45 15.05 23.45
C CYS A 28 3.06 15.41 23.98
N HIS A 29 2.12 14.46 24.01
CA HIS A 29 0.78 14.70 24.51
C HIS A 29 0.76 15.09 25.99
N ARG A 30 1.58 14.43 26.83
CA ARG A 30 1.78 14.82 28.24
C ARG A 30 2.30 16.26 28.36
N GLN A 31 3.33 16.60 27.60
CA GLN A 31 3.90 17.96 27.62
C GLN A 31 2.92 19.03 27.14
N LEU A 32 2.07 18.71 26.15
CA LEU A 32 1.03 19.63 25.68
C LEU A 32 0.01 19.93 26.79
N ILE A 33 -0.40 18.92 27.56
CA ILE A 33 -1.31 19.09 28.71
C ILE A 33 -0.73 20.04 29.76
N GLU A 34 0.57 19.95 30.02
CA GLU A 34 1.24 20.77 31.03
C GLU A 34 1.49 22.21 30.59
N ARG A 35 1.77 22.45 29.30
CA ARG A 35 2.21 23.75 28.79
C ARG A 35 1.11 24.62 28.19
N LEU A 36 -0.01 24.02 27.76
CA LEU A 36 -1.05 24.72 26.99
C LEU A 36 -2.42 24.61 27.65
N GLU A 37 -3.20 25.69 27.56
CA GLU A 37 -4.60 25.65 27.96
C GLU A 37 -5.43 24.81 26.97
N LYS A 38 -6.68 24.54 27.35
CA LYS A 38 -7.57 23.69 26.56
C LYS A 38 -7.83 24.17 25.12
N PRO A 39 -8.00 25.49 24.84
CA PRO A 39 -8.29 25.93 23.47
C PRO A 39 -7.10 25.72 22.53
N GLU A 40 -5.87 26.01 22.96
CA GLU A 40 -4.65 25.84 22.16
C GLU A 40 -4.39 24.35 21.89
N ARG A 41 -4.54 23.49 22.90
CA ARG A 41 -4.42 22.03 22.71
C ARG A 41 -5.37 21.50 21.64
N LYS A 42 -6.61 22.01 21.63
CA LYS A 42 -7.60 21.61 20.63
C LYS A 42 -7.19 22.03 19.21
N LEU A 43 -6.52 23.17 19.06
CA LEU A 43 -6.00 23.61 17.76
C LEU A 43 -4.85 22.73 17.30
N VAL A 44 -3.89 22.40 18.19
CA VAL A 44 -2.78 21.50 17.87
C VAL A 44 -3.28 20.12 17.44
N LEU A 45 -4.20 19.52 18.21
CA LEU A 45 -4.79 18.22 17.85
C LEU A 45 -5.52 18.26 16.49
N ARG A 46 -6.26 19.33 16.21
CA ARG A 46 -6.91 19.51 14.90
C ARG A 46 -5.91 19.62 13.74
N ILE A 47 -4.77 20.27 13.96
CA ILE A 47 -3.71 20.35 12.95
C ILE A 47 -3.16 18.94 12.68
N ILE A 48 -2.87 18.17 13.72
CA ILE A 48 -2.37 16.80 13.60
C ILE A 48 -3.39 15.91 12.88
N ASP A 49 -4.66 15.94 13.30
CA ASP A 49 -5.74 15.18 12.65
C ASP A 49 -5.84 15.51 11.16
N THR A 50 -5.75 16.80 10.81
CA THR A 50 -5.83 17.26 9.42
C THR A 50 -4.60 16.85 8.61
N GLN A 51 -3.40 16.93 9.20
CA GLN A 51 -2.16 16.49 8.56
C GLN A 51 -2.18 14.98 8.30
N ASN A 52 -2.63 14.19 9.28
CA ASN A 52 -2.77 12.73 9.16
C ASN A 52 -3.74 12.37 8.04
N LEU A 53 -4.92 13.02 7.99
CA LEU A 53 -5.87 12.81 6.91
C LEU A 53 -5.26 13.13 5.53
N ILE A 54 -4.55 14.24 5.39
CA ILE A 54 -3.89 14.60 4.13
C ILE A 54 -2.82 13.56 3.75
N ALA A 55 -2.04 13.06 4.71
CA ALA A 55 -1.01 12.06 4.48
C ALA A 55 -1.61 10.72 4.04
N GLU A 56 -2.68 10.28 4.69
CA GLU A 56 -3.40 9.04 4.37
C GLU A 56 -4.04 9.13 2.98
N GLU A 57 -4.80 10.19 2.69
CA GLU A 57 -5.43 10.39 1.38
C GLU A 57 -4.40 10.44 0.25
N ARG A 58 -3.27 11.13 0.46
CA ARG A 58 -2.17 11.16 -0.53
C ARG A 58 -1.52 9.79 -0.71
N SER A 59 -1.36 9.02 0.37
CA SER A 59 -0.79 7.68 0.30
C SER A 59 -1.69 6.75 -0.50
N ILE A 60 -3.00 6.78 -0.24
CA ILE A 60 -4.00 5.98 -0.96
C ILE A 60 -4.07 6.39 -2.43
N ASP A 61 -4.17 7.69 -2.73
CA ASP A 61 -4.20 8.19 -4.11
C ASP A 61 -2.97 7.76 -4.90
N SER A 62 -1.77 7.94 -4.32
CA SER A 62 -0.51 7.53 -4.94
C SER A 62 -0.45 6.02 -5.17
N PHE A 63 -0.87 5.22 -4.18
CA PHE A 63 -0.93 3.77 -4.30
C PHE A 63 -1.87 3.33 -5.43
N LEU A 64 -3.09 3.88 -5.49
CA LEU A 64 -4.07 3.54 -6.53
C LEU A 64 -3.57 3.92 -7.93
N CYS A 65 -2.94 5.07 -8.07
CA CYS A 65 -2.33 5.51 -9.33
C CYS A 65 -1.21 4.54 -9.77
N GLY A 66 -0.29 4.22 -8.85
CA GLY A 66 0.80 3.28 -9.12
C GLY A 66 0.29 1.87 -9.44
N PHE A 67 -0.72 1.39 -8.73
CA PHE A 67 -1.35 0.10 -8.96
C PHE A 67 -2.02 0.05 -10.34
N LYS A 68 -2.79 1.08 -10.70
CA LYS A 68 -3.42 1.18 -12.03
C LYS A 68 -2.39 1.13 -13.14
N LEU A 69 -1.29 1.86 -13.00
CA LEU A 69 -0.20 1.84 -13.98
C LEU A 69 0.44 0.44 -14.08
N ALA A 70 0.75 -0.19 -12.96
CA ALA A 70 1.31 -1.54 -12.95
C ALA A 70 0.36 -2.57 -13.60
N TRP A 71 -0.94 -2.43 -13.38
CA TRP A 71 -1.97 -3.26 -14.00
C TRP A 71 -2.02 -3.08 -15.52
N GLU A 72 -2.02 -1.83 -16.00
CA GLU A 72 -2.01 -1.53 -17.44
C GLU A 72 -0.76 -2.10 -18.12
N LEU A 73 0.42 -1.92 -17.52
CA LEU A 73 1.69 -2.49 -18.01
C LEU A 73 1.66 -4.02 -18.05
N SER A 74 1.11 -4.66 -17.00
CA SER A 74 0.97 -6.13 -16.96
C SER A 74 0.08 -6.64 -18.09
N ASN A 75 -1.03 -5.94 -18.37
CA ASN A 75 -1.91 -6.30 -19.48
C ASN A 75 -1.21 -6.12 -20.83
N GLU A 76 -0.48 -5.02 -21.02
CA GLU A 76 0.29 -4.78 -22.23
C GLU A 76 1.34 -5.88 -22.47
N LEU A 77 2.08 -6.28 -21.44
CA LEU A 77 3.04 -7.39 -21.51
C LEU A 77 2.37 -8.72 -21.85
N ASN A 78 1.21 -9.02 -21.25
CA ASN A 78 0.43 -10.21 -21.58
C ASN A 78 -0.06 -10.20 -23.04
N HIS A 79 -0.49 -9.04 -23.55
CA HIS A 79 -0.85 -8.87 -24.96
C HIS A 79 0.35 -9.01 -25.91
N TYR A 80 1.53 -8.54 -25.51
CA TYR A 80 2.75 -8.72 -26.29
C TYR A 80 3.11 -10.21 -26.40
N LYS A 81 3.06 -10.94 -25.27
CA LYS A 81 3.32 -12.40 -25.23
C LYS A 81 2.32 -13.19 -26.07
N SER A 82 1.05 -12.77 -26.12
CA SER A 82 0.04 -13.46 -26.94
C SER A 82 0.18 -13.20 -28.44
N ARG A 83 0.67 -12.02 -28.86
CA ARG A 83 0.94 -11.72 -30.28
C ARG A 83 2.27 -12.29 -30.78
N HIS A 84 3.24 -12.44 -29.89
CA HIS A 84 4.54 -13.01 -30.18
C HIS A 84 4.80 -14.20 -29.23
N PRO A 85 4.12 -15.34 -29.43
CA PRO A 85 4.44 -16.55 -28.70
C PRO A 85 5.92 -16.83 -28.91
N SER A 86 6.64 -16.96 -27.80
CA SER A 86 8.08 -17.17 -27.81
C SER A 86 8.40 -18.38 -28.68
N ARG A 87 9.52 -18.35 -29.41
CA ARG A 87 9.90 -19.44 -30.33
C ARG A 87 10.07 -20.81 -29.61
N CYS A 88 10.11 -20.82 -28.29
CA CYS A 88 10.13 -22.03 -27.46
C CYS A 88 8.76 -22.70 -27.28
N ASP A 89 7.64 -22.03 -27.52
CA ASP A 89 6.30 -22.66 -27.42
C ASP A 89 5.91 -23.43 -28.71
N LYS A 90 6.76 -23.40 -29.75
CA LYS A 90 6.48 -24.01 -31.06
C LYS A 90 6.97 -25.45 -31.20
N THR A 91 7.61 -26.04 -30.19
CA THR A 91 8.16 -27.40 -30.29
C THR A 91 7.21 -28.51 -29.82
N GLU A 92 6.02 -28.19 -29.31
CA GLU A 92 5.03 -29.19 -28.86
C GLU A 92 3.83 -29.37 -29.81
N MET A 93 3.76 -28.65 -30.94
CA MET A 93 2.69 -28.82 -31.95
C MET A 93 3.21 -29.35 -33.28
N ASP A 94 4.12 -30.32 -33.26
CA ASP A 94 4.43 -31.11 -34.46
C ASP A 94 4.66 -32.58 -34.07
N VAL A 95 3.58 -33.24 -33.66
CA VAL A 95 3.46 -34.69 -33.77
C VAL A 95 2.21 -34.95 -34.59
N CYS A 96 2.37 -34.92 -35.92
CA CYS A 96 1.46 -35.62 -36.82
C CYS A 96 1.47 -37.11 -36.42
N PHE A 97 0.30 -37.63 -36.04
CA PHE A 97 0.06 -39.07 -36.12
C PHE A 97 -0.49 -39.38 -37.50
N ASP A 98 0.26 -40.18 -38.25
CA ASP A 98 -0.15 -40.81 -39.52
C ASP A 98 -1.42 -41.67 -39.36
#